data_AF-A0AAJ0C7V4-F1
#
_entry.id   AF-A0AAJ0C7V4-F1
#
_cell.length_a   1.000
_cell.length_b   1.000
_cell.length_c   1.000
_cell.angle_alpha   90.00
_cell.angle_beta   90.00
_cell.angle_gamma   90.00
#
_symmetry.space_group_name_H-M   'P 1'
#
loop_
_entity.id
_entity.type
_entity.pdbx_description
1 polymer ?
#
loop_
_entity_poly.entity_id
_entity_poly.type
_entity_poly.pdbx_seq_one_letter_code
_entity_poly.pdbx_strand_id
1 'polypeptide(L)'
;MADSDTNLNGTTQGGSDSDNRVNEGAEDSADAPEAGSTNGAANSAACDGANCTSGPTNGRCSCGHYHARNPDQLMAAIIQITGRKMRHECFRCQSGGGPWEGCIVAICDQTQELTKGACANCIWNGLGYLCTIHRQEEFHSARHDIENAVARVEDAEKNRPDEVERAKAALQEVNNFWREKLYAVLGADLLW
;
A
#
# COMPACT_ATOMS: atom_id res chain seq x y z
N MET A 1 -26.42 -43.95 28.55
CA MET A 1 -25.49 -45.10 28.56
C MET A 1 -24.50 -44.86 27.43
N ALA A 2 -23.27 -44.53 27.83
CA ALA A 2 -22.00 -44.53 27.09
C ALA A 2 -21.89 -43.78 25.75
N ASP A 3 -20.79 -43.21 25.30
CA ASP A 3 -19.49 -42.63 25.76
C ASP A 3 -18.86 -42.29 24.37
N SER A 4 -18.17 -41.19 24.09
CA SER A 4 -16.76 -40.98 24.42
C SER A 4 -16.27 -39.75 23.63
N ASP A 5 -15.51 -38.91 24.30
CA ASP A 5 -14.69 -37.83 23.75
C ASP A 5 -13.55 -38.35 22.85
N THR A 6 -13.05 -37.51 21.95
CA THR A 6 -11.59 -37.48 21.69
C THR A 6 -11.12 -36.12 21.18
N ASN A 7 -10.16 -35.61 21.95
CA ASN A 7 -9.43 -34.36 21.84
C ASN A 7 -8.03 -34.70 21.29
N LEU A 8 -7.49 -33.92 20.36
CA LEU A 8 -6.08 -34.03 19.94
C LEU A 8 -5.47 -32.62 19.81
N ASN A 9 -4.86 -32.19 20.92
CA ASN A 9 -3.79 -31.20 20.95
C ASN A 9 -2.48 -31.83 20.45
N GLY A 10 -1.76 -31.14 19.57
CA GLY A 10 -0.41 -31.48 19.15
C GLY A 10 0.53 -30.30 19.36
N THR A 11 1.14 -30.24 20.55
CA THR A 11 2.25 -29.34 20.89
C THR A 11 3.56 -30.05 20.55
N THR A 12 4.42 -29.45 19.74
CA THR A 12 5.81 -29.87 19.59
C THR A 12 6.75 -28.77 20.06
N GLN A 13 7.45 -29.07 21.16
CA GLN A 13 8.66 -28.40 21.63
C GLN A 13 9.90 -29.17 21.14
N GLY A 14 10.93 -28.42 20.79
CA GLY A 14 12.36 -28.81 20.70
C GLY A 14 13.11 -27.50 20.42
N GLY A 15 13.98 -26.97 21.29
CA GLY A 15 15.19 -27.58 21.84
C GLY A 15 16.26 -27.55 20.75
N SER A 16 17.48 -27.03 20.88
CA SER A 16 18.24 -26.34 21.92
C SER A 16 19.56 -25.89 21.24
N ASP A 17 20.35 -25.07 21.93
CA ASP A 17 21.80 -24.88 21.75
C ASP A 17 22.29 -24.01 20.57
N SER A 18 23.42 -23.30 20.60
CA SER A 18 24.36 -22.71 21.58
C SER A 18 25.46 -22.07 20.70
N ASP A 19 26.34 -21.26 21.30
CA ASP A 19 27.64 -20.78 20.78
C ASP A 19 27.60 -19.43 20.02
N ASN A 20 27.90 -18.29 20.65
CA ASN A 20 29.19 -17.85 21.21
C ASN A 20 30.28 -17.59 20.14
N ARG A 21 30.51 -16.32 19.77
CA ARG A 21 31.85 -15.88 19.35
C ARG A 21 32.09 -14.38 19.55
N VAL A 22 32.81 -14.10 20.63
CA VAL A 22 34.00 -13.25 20.79
C VAL A 22 34.02 -11.87 20.14
N ASN A 23 34.14 -10.89 21.04
CA ASN A 23 34.45 -9.49 20.86
C ASN A 23 35.95 -9.30 21.15
N GLU A 24 36.78 -8.95 20.18
CA GLU A 24 38.21 -8.64 20.37
C GLU A 24 38.65 -7.58 19.35
N GLY A 25 39.46 -6.61 19.80
CA GLY A 25 40.30 -5.78 18.92
C GLY A 25 40.11 -4.28 19.03
N ALA A 26 40.42 -3.70 20.19
CA ALA A 26 40.84 -2.31 20.31
C ALA A 26 42.37 -2.27 20.20
N GLU A 27 42.94 -1.60 19.19
CA GLU A 27 44.35 -1.21 19.20
C GLU A 27 44.54 0.17 18.57
N ASP A 28 45.35 0.95 19.28
CA ASP A 28 45.85 2.29 19.02
C ASP A 28 46.48 2.45 17.63
N SER A 29 46.47 3.68 17.09
CA SER A 29 47.71 4.39 16.71
C SER A 29 47.39 5.77 16.13
N ALA A 30 48.02 6.77 16.74
CA ALA A 30 48.10 8.13 16.28
C ALA A 30 48.85 8.23 14.94
N ASP A 31 48.46 9.19 14.09
CA ASP A 31 49.39 10.14 13.48
C ASP A 31 48.60 11.17 12.65
N ALA A 32 48.69 12.44 13.08
CA ALA A 32 48.22 13.59 12.34
C ALA A 32 49.44 14.38 11.82
N PRO A 33 49.51 14.70 10.52
CA PRO A 33 50.34 15.79 10.05
C PRO A 33 49.51 17.04 9.71
N GLU A 34 50.07 18.19 10.07
CA GLU A 34 49.55 19.52 9.81
C GLU A 34 49.66 19.94 8.32
N ALA A 35 48.72 20.83 7.97
CA ALA A 35 48.79 21.95 7.03
C ALA A 35 49.17 21.72 5.54
N GLY A 36 48.21 22.03 4.66
CA GLY A 36 48.46 22.24 3.23
C GLY A 36 47.25 22.80 2.49
N SER A 37 47.16 24.12 2.40
CA SER A 37 46.24 24.85 1.51
C SER A 37 46.67 24.67 0.05
N THR A 38 45.82 24.07 -0.79
CA THR A 38 45.83 24.32 -2.25
C THR A 38 44.40 24.38 -2.81
N ASN A 39 44.23 25.30 -3.75
CA ASN A 39 42.98 25.63 -4.42
C ASN A 39 42.51 24.55 -5.40
N GLY A 40 41.20 24.35 -5.47
CA GLY A 40 40.45 24.04 -6.70
C GLY A 40 40.69 22.68 -7.36
N ALA A 41 39.82 21.71 -7.08
CA ALA A 41 39.39 20.69 -8.04
C ALA A 41 38.14 19.98 -7.52
N ALA A 42 37.29 19.58 -8.45
CA ALA A 42 36.00 18.93 -8.23
C ALA A 42 36.06 17.75 -7.25
N ASN A 43 35.27 17.82 -6.17
CA ASN A 43 34.88 16.64 -5.42
C ASN A 43 33.38 16.44 -5.61
N SER A 44 33.06 15.74 -6.70
CA SER A 44 31.92 14.82 -6.73
C SER A 44 32.11 13.84 -5.57
N ALA A 45 31.60 14.23 -4.40
CA ALA A 45 31.49 13.33 -3.26
C ALA A 45 30.57 12.19 -3.71
N ALA A 46 31.19 11.07 -4.05
CA ALA A 46 30.51 9.79 -4.16
C ALA A 46 29.80 9.57 -2.83
N CYS A 47 28.49 9.72 -2.83
CA CYS A 47 27.66 9.28 -1.72
C CYS A 47 27.68 7.74 -1.76
N ASP A 48 28.65 7.15 -1.08
CA ASP A 48 28.68 5.72 -0.77
C ASP A 48 27.45 5.44 0.09
N GLY A 49 26.46 4.79 -0.54
CA GLY A 49 25.05 4.72 -0.15
C GLY A 49 24.72 3.99 1.16
N ALA A 50 25.44 4.23 2.25
CA ALA A 50 25.27 3.50 3.50
C ALA A 50 24.72 4.32 4.67
N ASN A 51 24.71 5.66 4.63
CA ASN A 51 24.30 6.41 5.83
C ASN A 51 23.70 7.79 5.55
N CYS A 52 22.48 7.81 5.01
CA CYS A 52 21.65 9.01 4.95
C CYS A 52 20.56 8.91 6.04
N THR A 53 20.95 9.03 7.31
CA THR A 53 20.00 9.17 8.43
C THR A 53 19.37 10.56 8.38
N SER A 54 18.36 10.70 7.52
CA SER A 54 17.61 11.95 7.37
C SER A 54 16.71 12.18 8.58
N GLY A 55 16.90 13.32 9.24
CA GLY A 55 15.93 13.90 10.16
C GLY A 55 14.62 14.31 9.45
N PRO A 56 13.62 14.80 10.20
CA PRO A 56 12.20 14.76 9.81
C PRO A 56 11.76 15.80 8.77
N THR A 57 12.65 16.39 7.97
CA THR A 57 12.27 17.45 7.04
C THR A 57 12.40 17.01 5.58
N ASN A 58 11.25 16.67 4.99
CA ASN A 58 10.93 16.84 3.57
C ASN A 58 11.84 16.17 2.53
N GLY A 59 12.38 14.98 2.82
CA GLY A 59 12.77 14.00 1.79
C GLY A 59 13.74 14.45 0.70
N ARG A 60 14.50 15.53 0.90
CA ARG A 60 15.56 15.96 -0.02
C ARG A 60 16.91 15.53 0.53
N CYS A 61 17.52 14.55 -0.12
CA CYS A 61 18.95 14.32 0.02
C CYS A 61 19.71 15.37 -0.80
N SER A 62 20.82 15.87 -0.28
CA SER A 62 21.64 16.92 -0.88
C SER A 62 22.35 16.52 -2.18
N CYS A 63 22.35 15.23 -2.54
CA CYS A 63 23.05 14.70 -3.71
C CYS A 63 22.28 14.81 -5.05
N GLY A 64 21.05 15.32 -5.07
CA GLY A 64 20.31 15.52 -6.33
C GLY A 64 19.97 14.23 -7.11
N HIS A 65 20.21 13.05 -6.52
CA HIS A 65 19.78 11.77 -7.06
C HIS A 65 18.40 11.42 -6.51
N TYR A 66 17.46 11.11 -7.42
CA TYR A 66 16.21 10.45 -7.06
C TYR A 66 16.56 9.04 -6.61
N HIS A 67 16.90 8.86 -5.32
CA HIS A 67 16.82 7.54 -4.70
C HIS A 67 15.39 7.04 -4.94
N ALA A 68 15.26 5.82 -5.46
CA ALA A 68 13.97 5.16 -5.56
C ALA A 68 13.30 5.31 -4.19
N ARG A 69 12.28 6.16 -4.16
CA ARG A 69 11.53 6.54 -2.97
C ARG A 69 11.19 5.27 -2.22
N ASN A 70 11.34 5.32 -0.90
CA ASN A 70 10.96 4.26 0.04
C ASN A 70 9.81 3.41 -0.56
N PRO A 71 9.95 2.07 -0.70
CA PRO A 71 8.92 1.22 -1.31
C PRO A 71 7.52 1.47 -0.72
N ASP A 72 7.43 1.89 0.53
CA ASP A 72 6.19 2.29 1.18
C ASP A 72 5.53 3.50 0.50
N GLN A 73 6.30 4.49 0.03
CA GLN A 73 5.77 5.65 -0.69
C GLN A 73 5.22 5.27 -2.06
N LEU A 74 5.88 4.35 -2.77
CA LEU A 74 5.35 3.82 -4.03
C LEU A 74 4.05 3.05 -3.79
N MET A 75 4.04 2.17 -2.80
CA MET A 75 2.85 1.41 -2.41
C MET A 75 1.71 2.34 -1.98
N ALA A 76 2.00 3.37 -1.20
CA ALA A 76 1.03 4.38 -0.80
C ALA A 76 0.42 5.11 -2.01
N ALA A 77 1.25 5.48 -3.00
CA ALA A 77 0.76 6.11 -4.23
C ALA A 77 -0.13 5.16 -5.06
N ILE A 78 0.25 3.88 -5.16
CA ILE A 78 -0.58 2.86 -5.83
C ILE A 78 -1.92 2.70 -5.11
N ILE A 79 -1.92 2.64 -3.78
CA ILE A 79 -3.16 2.54 -2.99
C ILE A 79 -4.01 3.79 -3.15
N GLN A 80 -3.41 4.98 -3.23
CA GLN A 80 -4.15 6.22 -3.42
C GLN A 80 -4.99 6.21 -4.71
N ILE A 81 -4.45 5.66 -5.80
CA ILE A 81 -5.14 5.64 -7.11
C ILE A 81 -6.04 4.43 -7.32
N THR A 82 -5.73 3.29 -6.69
CA THR A 82 -6.46 2.03 -6.89
C THR A 82 -7.39 1.67 -5.73
N GLY A 83 -7.20 2.31 -4.59
CA GLY A 83 -7.89 1.98 -3.36
C GLY A 83 -9.29 2.58 -3.26
N ARG A 84 -9.92 2.33 -2.12
CA ARG A 84 -11.25 2.86 -1.80
C ARG A 84 -11.14 3.99 -0.80
N LYS A 85 -11.93 5.05 -0.97
CA LYS A 85 -12.08 6.11 0.04
C LYS A 85 -12.91 5.62 1.21
N MET A 86 -12.39 5.77 2.42
CA MET A 86 -13.12 5.49 3.65
C MET A 86 -14.11 6.61 3.95
N ARG A 87 -15.26 6.24 4.55
CA ARG A 87 -16.27 7.21 4.96
C ARG A 87 -15.75 8.14 6.06
N HIS A 88 -14.94 7.60 6.96
CA HIS A 88 -14.32 8.33 8.06
C HIS A 88 -12.79 8.27 7.93
N GLU A 89 -12.14 9.41 8.11
CA GLU A 89 -10.69 9.48 8.15
C GLU A 89 -10.15 8.94 9.49
N CYS A 90 -8.94 8.38 9.46
CA CYS A 90 -8.26 8.00 10.69
C CYS A 90 -7.86 9.24 11.49
N PHE A 91 -7.66 9.12 12.81
CA PHE A 91 -7.37 10.27 13.68
C PHE A 91 -6.16 11.09 13.22
N ARG A 92 -5.17 10.45 12.59
CA ARG A 92 -3.99 11.15 12.07
C ARG A 92 -4.29 11.97 10.82
N CYS A 93 -5.10 11.43 9.92
CA CYS A 93 -5.44 12.11 8.67
C CYS A 93 -6.43 13.25 8.88
N GLN A 94 -7.31 13.15 9.90
CA GLN A 94 -8.16 14.28 10.32
C GLN A 94 -7.34 15.53 10.67
N SER A 95 -6.11 15.35 11.16
CA SER A 95 -5.16 16.43 11.45
C SER A 95 -4.29 16.84 10.25
N GLY A 96 -4.62 16.41 9.03
CA GLY A 96 -3.82 16.67 7.83
C GLY A 96 -2.58 15.78 7.70
N GLY A 97 -2.60 14.59 8.31
CA GLY A 97 -1.46 13.66 8.30
C GLY A 97 -1.31 12.93 6.97
N GLY A 98 -0.67 13.56 5.97
CA GLY A 98 -0.30 12.96 4.70
C GLY A 98 -0.48 13.89 3.50
N PRO A 99 -0.01 13.50 2.30
CA PRO A 99 -0.07 14.36 1.11
C PRO A 99 -1.44 14.37 0.41
N TRP A 100 -2.36 13.48 0.77
CA TRP A 100 -3.66 13.35 0.08
C TRP A 100 -4.84 13.66 1.00
N GLU A 101 -5.95 14.08 0.40
CA GLU A 101 -7.22 14.28 1.10
C GLU A 101 -7.94 12.94 1.32
N GLY A 102 -8.46 12.72 2.53
CA GLY A 102 -9.14 11.49 2.87
C GLY A 102 -8.22 10.32 3.20
N CYS A 103 -8.83 9.26 3.74
CA CYS A 103 -8.15 7.98 3.90
C CYS A 103 -8.53 7.06 2.74
N ILE A 104 -7.56 6.73 1.91
CA ILE A 104 -7.67 5.68 0.87
C ILE A 104 -6.95 4.43 1.34
N VAL A 105 -7.55 3.28 1.08
CA VAL A 105 -7.17 1.96 1.61
C VAL A 105 -7.19 0.92 0.49
N ALA A 106 -6.33 -0.09 0.58
CA ALA A 106 -6.26 -1.12 -0.44
C ALA A 106 -7.57 -1.93 -0.51
N ILE A 107 -7.98 -2.34 -1.72
CA ILE A 107 -9.16 -3.19 -1.94
C ILE A 107 -8.77 -4.66 -2.08
N CYS A 108 -7.62 -4.94 -2.70
CA CYS A 108 -7.12 -6.30 -2.93
C CYS A 108 -6.59 -6.92 -1.63
N ASP A 109 -6.97 -8.18 -1.34
CA ASP A 109 -6.56 -8.92 -0.15
C ASP A 109 -5.04 -8.95 0.03
N GLN A 110 -4.30 -9.22 -1.05
CA GLN A 110 -2.85 -9.32 -1.00
C GLN A 110 -2.23 -7.99 -0.56
N THR A 111 -2.73 -6.87 -1.07
CA THR A 111 -2.26 -5.53 -0.68
C THR A 111 -2.75 -5.15 0.71
N GLN A 112 -3.96 -5.55 1.11
CA GLN A 112 -4.46 -5.36 2.47
C GLN A 112 -3.62 -6.13 3.49
N GLU A 113 -3.19 -7.36 3.17
CA GLU A 113 -2.36 -8.16 4.06
C GLU A 113 -0.96 -7.56 4.21
N LEU A 114 -0.38 -7.03 3.13
CA LEU A 114 0.90 -6.31 3.16
C LEU A 114 0.82 -5.03 4.00
N THR A 115 -0.28 -4.29 3.88
CA THR A 115 -0.45 -2.99 4.55
C THR A 115 -1.20 -3.05 5.87
N LYS A 116 -1.69 -4.23 6.23
CA LYS A 116 -2.58 -4.49 7.37
C LYS A 116 -3.81 -3.57 7.39
N GLY A 117 -4.26 -3.14 6.20
CA GLY A 117 -5.41 -2.23 6.04
C GLY A 117 -5.15 -0.77 6.42
N ALA A 118 -3.89 -0.35 6.58
CA ALA A 118 -3.56 1.05 6.80
C ALA A 118 -3.90 1.93 5.58
N CYS A 119 -4.21 3.20 5.80
CA CYS A 119 -4.47 4.13 4.70
C CYS A 119 -3.18 4.63 4.03
N ALA A 120 -3.27 5.00 2.76
CA ALA A 120 -2.18 5.51 1.93
C ALA A 120 -1.37 6.61 2.60
N ASN A 121 -2.05 7.58 3.21
CA ASN A 121 -1.43 8.69 3.94
C ASN A 121 -0.56 8.24 5.14
N CYS A 122 -1.01 7.23 5.90
CA CYS A 122 -0.22 6.69 7.00
C CYS A 122 0.95 5.84 6.51
N ILE A 123 0.75 5.06 5.43
CA ILE A 123 1.81 4.27 4.80
C ILE A 123 2.91 5.19 4.23
N TRP A 124 2.53 6.27 3.56
CA TRP A 124 3.45 7.26 2.98
C TRP A 124 4.45 7.81 4.01
N ASN A 125 3.98 8.03 5.23
CA ASN A 125 4.78 8.56 6.33
C ASN A 125 5.53 7.48 7.12
N GLY A 126 5.43 6.20 6.76
CA GLY A 126 6.01 5.08 7.53
C GLY A 126 5.28 4.80 8.86
N LEU A 127 4.03 5.24 8.99
CA LEU A 127 3.25 5.23 10.22
C LEU A 127 1.95 4.40 10.07
N GLY A 128 1.96 3.42 9.16
CA GLY A 128 0.82 2.54 8.90
C GLY A 128 0.32 1.81 10.14
N TYR A 129 1.22 1.38 11.03
CA TYR A 129 0.91 0.71 12.30
C TYR A 129 0.16 1.58 13.31
N LEU A 130 0.16 2.91 13.14
CA LEU A 130 -0.59 3.86 13.96
C LEU A 130 -1.89 4.32 13.29
N CYS A 131 -2.20 3.82 12.11
CA CYS A 131 -3.43 4.16 11.42
C CYS A 131 -4.61 3.56 12.17
N THR A 132 -5.59 4.35 12.60
CA THR A 132 -6.75 3.79 13.35
C THR A 132 -7.75 3.05 12.47
N ILE A 133 -7.59 3.10 11.15
CA ILE A 133 -8.32 2.28 10.18
C ILE A 133 -7.67 0.90 10.02
N HIS A 134 -6.40 0.75 10.42
CA HIS A 134 -5.69 -0.52 10.41
C HIS A 134 -6.57 -1.61 11.05
N ARG A 135 -6.92 -2.61 10.23
CA ARG A 135 -7.71 -3.77 10.65
C ARG A 135 -9.18 -3.52 11.06
N GLN A 136 -9.83 -2.45 10.60
CA GLN A 136 -11.27 -2.28 10.83
C GLN A 136 -12.11 -3.26 9.99
N GLU A 137 -13.13 -3.87 10.59
CA GLU A 137 -14.00 -4.90 10.01
C GLU A 137 -14.89 -4.40 8.85
N GLU A 138 -14.94 -3.09 8.60
CA GLU A 138 -15.73 -2.48 7.51
C GLU A 138 -15.33 -2.99 6.12
N PHE A 139 -14.14 -3.57 5.96
CA PHE A 139 -13.71 -4.19 4.70
C PHE A 139 -14.36 -5.55 4.46
N HIS A 140 -14.60 -6.33 5.51
CA HIS A 140 -15.32 -7.60 5.37
C HIS A 140 -16.74 -7.36 4.89
N SER A 141 -17.41 -6.30 5.34
CA SER A 141 -18.77 -5.97 4.91
C SER A 141 -18.85 -5.77 3.41
N ALA A 142 -18.00 -4.93 2.82
CA ALA A 142 -18.10 -4.63 1.40
C ALA A 142 -17.65 -5.78 0.50
N ARG A 143 -16.65 -6.56 0.93
CA ARG A 143 -16.28 -7.79 0.23
C ARG A 143 -17.45 -8.77 0.25
N HIS A 144 -18.07 -8.96 1.42
CA HIS A 144 -19.24 -9.81 1.57
C HIS A 144 -20.41 -9.29 0.72
N ASP A 145 -20.59 -7.98 0.61
CA ASP A 145 -21.61 -7.38 -0.27
C ASP A 145 -21.35 -7.67 -1.75
N ILE A 146 -20.08 -7.61 -2.20
CA ILE A 146 -19.67 -7.96 -3.56
C ILE A 146 -19.85 -9.46 -3.80
N GLU A 147 -19.36 -10.33 -2.91
CA GLU A 147 -19.51 -11.78 -3.01
C GLU A 147 -20.99 -12.17 -3.05
N ASN A 148 -21.82 -11.56 -2.21
CA ASN A 148 -23.27 -11.75 -2.22
C ASN A 148 -23.92 -11.21 -3.51
N ALA A 149 -23.43 -10.09 -4.06
CA ALA A 149 -23.91 -9.57 -5.34
C ALA A 149 -23.57 -10.52 -6.50
N VAL A 150 -22.34 -11.02 -6.54
CA VAL A 150 -21.89 -12.01 -7.54
C VAL A 150 -22.72 -13.27 -7.44
N ALA A 151 -22.89 -13.84 -6.24
CA ALA A 151 -23.72 -15.03 -6.03
C ALA A 151 -25.17 -14.82 -6.48
N ARG A 152 -25.75 -13.63 -6.25
CA ARG A 152 -27.10 -13.28 -6.75
C ARG A 152 -27.17 -13.20 -8.27
N VAL A 153 -26.12 -12.70 -8.93
CA VAL A 153 -26.06 -12.66 -10.40
C VAL A 153 -25.92 -14.07 -10.97
N GLU A 154 -25.05 -14.90 -10.40
CA GLU A 154 -24.87 -16.29 -10.82
C GLU A 154 -26.16 -17.11 -10.64
N ASP A 155 -26.85 -16.95 -9.51
CA ASP A 155 -28.15 -17.60 -9.26
C ASP A 155 -29.22 -17.12 -10.24
N ALA A 156 -29.29 -15.81 -10.51
CA ALA A 156 -30.22 -15.25 -11.48
C ALA A 156 -29.95 -15.75 -12.90
N GLU A 157 -28.70 -15.88 -13.32
CA GLU A 157 -28.32 -16.40 -14.64
C GLU A 157 -28.69 -17.88 -14.79
N LYS A 158 -28.56 -18.67 -13.71
CA LYS A 158 -28.94 -20.08 -13.70
C LYS A 158 -30.46 -20.29 -13.69
N ASN A 159 -31.18 -19.50 -12.90
CA ASN A 159 -32.60 -19.72 -12.65
C ASN A 159 -33.52 -18.94 -13.60
N ARG A 160 -33.05 -17.81 -14.17
CA ARG A 160 -33.86 -16.89 -14.99
C ARG A 160 -33.04 -16.28 -16.15
N PRO A 161 -32.52 -17.12 -17.06
CA PRO A 161 -31.61 -16.66 -18.12
C PRO A 161 -32.26 -15.66 -19.07
N ASP A 162 -33.56 -15.77 -19.34
CA ASP A 162 -34.32 -14.88 -20.24
C ASP A 162 -34.48 -13.46 -19.67
N GLU A 163 -34.58 -13.33 -18.34
CA GLU A 163 -34.58 -12.03 -17.68
C GLU A 163 -33.19 -11.39 -17.71
N VAL A 164 -32.15 -12.18 -17.48
CA VAL A 164 -30.75 -11.73 -17.55
C VAL A 164 -30.39 -11.28 -18.96
N GLU A 165 -30.84 -12.00 -19.98
CA GLU A 165 -30.58 -11.63 -21.38
C GLU A 165 -31.31 -10.36 -21.80
N ARG A 166 -32.57 -10.17 -21.36
CA ARG A 166 -33.29 -8.89 -21.53
C ARG A 166 -32.59 -7.73 -20.83
N ALA A 167 -32.08 -7.94 -19.61
CA ALA A 167 -31.33 -6.93 -18.88
C ALA A 167 -30.00 -6.57 -19.56
N LYS A 168 -29.26 -7.58 -20.07
CA LYS A 168 -28.04 -7.38 -20.87
C LYS A 168 -28.34 -6.56 -22.14
N ALA A 169 -29.43 -6.85 -22.84
CA ALA A 169 -29.85 -6.10 -24.03
C ALA A 169 -30.17 -4.63 -23.70
N ALA A 170 -30.91 -4.38 -22.61
CA ALA A 170 -31.22 -3.01 -22.16
C ALA A 170 -29.96 -2.22 -21.78
N LEU A 171 -29.00 -2.84 -21.07
CA LEU A 171 -27.71 -2.22 -20.76
C LEU A 171 -26.91 -1.88 -22.02
N GLN A 172 -26.98 -2.73 -23.05
CA GLN A 172 -26.33 -2.48 -24.33
C GLN A 172 -26.93 -1.25 -25.04
N GLU A 173 -28.26 -1.08 -25.00
CA GLU A 173 -28.92 0.12 -25.55
C GLU A 173 -28.48 1.39 -24.83
N VAL A 174 -28.43 1.36 -23.50
CA VAL A 174 -27.94 2.49 -22.69
C VAL A 174 -26.48 2.80 -23.02
N ASN A 175 -25.62 1.79 -23.15
CA ASN A 175 -24.22 1.97 -23.51
C ASN A 175 -24.07 2.57 -24.92
N ASN A 176 -24.87 2.08 -25.89
CA ASN A 176 -24.92 2.66 -27.24
C ASN A 176 -25.29 4.15 -27.20
N PHE A 177 -26.34 4.50 -26.43
CA PHE A 177 -26.78 5.88 -26.27
C PHE A 177 -25.67 6.78 -25.71
N TRP A 178 -25.02 6.37 -24.62
CA TRP A 178 -23.94 7.14 -24.02
C TRP A 178 -22.74 7.26 -24.95
N ARG A 179 -22.40 6.20 -25.68
CA ARG A 179 -21.32 6.20 -26.65
C ARG A 179 -21.56 7.19 -27.78
N GLU A 180 -22.76 7.25 -28.35
CA GLU A 180 -23.10 8.26 -29.37
C GLU A 180 -23.02 9.68 -28.81
N LYS A 181 -23.51 9.90 -27.58
CA LYS A 181 -23.40 11.20 -26.92
C LYS A 181 -21.95 11.58 -26.61
N LEU A 182 -21.13 10.62 -26.19
CA LEU A 182 -19.71 10.84 -25.94
C LEU A 182 -18.97 11.20 -27.24
N TYR A 183 -19.26 10.49 -28.33
CA TYR A 183 -18.70 10.81 -29.65
C TYR A 183 -19.20 12.14 -30.22
N ALA A 184 -20.42 12.57 -29.91
CA ALA A 184 -20.88 13.90 -30.30
C ALA A 184 -20.15 15.02 -29.54
N VAL A 185 -19.79 14.79 -28.28
CA VAL A 185 -19.02 15.75 -27.47
C VAL A 185 -17.54 15.75 -27.87
N LEU A 186 -16.94 14.58 -28.11
CA LEU A 186 -15.51 14.44 -28.44
C LEU A 186 -15.21 14.60 -29.94
N GLY A 187 -16.18 14.34 -30.81
CA GLY A 187 -16.04 14.45 -32.27
C GLY A 187 -16.24 15.87 -32.82
N ALA A 188 -16.66 16.82 -31.98
CA ALA A 188 -16.78 18.23 -32.35
C ALA A 188 -15.41 18.94 -32.50
N ASP A 189 -14.31 18.33 -32.04
CA ASP A 189 -12.97 18.92 -32.02
C ASP A 189 -12.07 18.53 -33.21
N LEU A 190 -12.55 17.73 -34.18
CA LEU A 190 -11.76 17.25 -35.33
C LEU A 190 -12.13 17.91 -36.69
N LEU A 191 -12.81 19.06 -36.67
CA LEU A 191 -13.22 19.80 -37.87
C LEU A 191 -12.77 21.28 -37.88
N TRP A 192 -11.60 21.59 -37.29
CA TRP A 192 -10.91 22.87 -37.45
C TRP A 192 -9.44 22.68 -37.82
#